data_AF-A0A971K0D8-F1
#
_entry.id   AF-A0A971K0D8-F1
#
_cell.length_a   1.000
_cell.length_b   1.000
_cell.length_c   1.000
_cell.angle_alpha   90.00
_cell.angle_beta   90.00
_cell.angle_gamma   90.00
#
_symmetry.space_group_name_H-M   'P 1'
#
loop_
_entity.id
_entity.type
_entity.pdbx_description
1 polymer ?
#
loop_
_entity_poly.entity_id
_entity_poly.type
_entity_poly.pdbx_seq_one_letter_code
_entity_poly.pdbx_strand_id
1 'polypeptide(L)'
;MTGPYDDILNLPHPVSAVHPPMAAMDRAAQFSPFAALTGYDAAIRETARWTEERMELDESAISALSERLHVIAVRLAEHPSITITYFQPDRSKCGGTYVTAAGVVKKMDEYRRIVTLTDGTGIPMDDIISIEGAIFEMPADP
;
A
#
# COMPACT_ATOMS: atom_id res chain seq x y z
N MET A 1 46.73 -22.41 -27.41
CA MET A 1 46.87 -23.74 -26.80
C MET A 1 45.49 -24.33 -26.71
N THR A 2 45.17 -25.24 -27.61
CA THR A 2 43.94 -26.04 -27.63
C THR A 2 44.02 -26.99 -26.44
N GLY A 3 43.13 -26.83 -25.47
CA GLY A 3 43.15 -27.64 -24.25
C GLY A 3 42.79 -29.10 -24.56
N PRO A 4 43.18 -30.07 -23.72
CA PRO A 4 42.88 -31.50 -23.92
C PRO A 4 41.38 -31.88 -23.84
N TYR A 5 40.47 -30.91 -23.92
CA TYR A 5 39.02 -31.06 -23.83
C TYR A 5 38.26 -30.15 -24.81
N ASP A 6 38.94 -29.51 -25.77
CA ASP A 6 38.29 -28.62 -26.77
C ASP A 6 37.36 -29.38 -27.73
N ASP A 7 37.57 -30.68 -27.87
CA ASP A 7 36.75 -31.61 -28.65
C ASP A 7 35.39 -31.90 -27.99
N ILE A 8 35.28 -31.76 -26.66
CA ILE A 8 34.04 -32.02 -25.92
C ILE A 8 33.19 -30.78 -25.62
N LEU A 9 33.79 -29.58 -25.69
CA LEU A 9 33.10 -28.32 -25.34
C LEU A 9 31.91 -27.98 -26.25
N ASN A 10 31.94 -28.43 -27.50
CA ASN A 10 30.94 -28.09 -28.52
C ASN A 10 30.00 -29.26 -28.87
N LEU A 11 29.97 -30.35 -28.09
CA LEU A 11 29.04 -31.45 -28.38
C LEU A 11 27.58 -31.02 -28.10
N PRO A 12 26.64 -31.37 -29.00
CA PRO A 12 25.23 -31.16 -28.75
C PRO A 12 24.81 -31.96 -27.51
N HIS A 13 24.09 -31.31 -26.60
CA HIS A 13 23.59 -31.99 -25.41
C HIS A 13 22.53 -33.03 -25.82
N PRO A 14 22.68 -34.30 -25.42
CA PRO A 14 21.69 -35.33 -25.72
C PRO A 14 20.40 -35.04 -24.96
N VAL A 15 19.34 -34.72 -25.70
CA VAL A 15 18.00 -34.54 -25.14
C VAL A 15 17.27 -35.89 -25.20
N SER A 16 16.87 -36.41 -24.04
CA SER A 16 16.10 -37.66 -23.98
C SER A 16 14.72 -37.48 -24.61
N ALA A 17 14.37 -38.35 -25.56
CA ALA A 17 13.03 -38.37 -26.17
C ALA A 17 11.95 -38.88 -25.20
N VAL A 18 12.35 -39.67 -24.19
CA VAL A 18 11.44 -40.29 -23.20
C VAL A 18 11.23 -39.37 -21.99
N HIS A 19 12.27 -38.63 -21.62
CA HIS A 19 12.24 -37.68 -20.51
C HIS A 19 12.68 -36.30 -21.01
N PRO A 20 11.81 -35.59 -21.74
CA PRO A 20 12.12 -34.25 -22.22
C PRO A 20 12.42 -33.33 -21.02
N PRO A 21 13.41 -32.43 -21.13
CA PRO A 21 13.70 -31.48 -20.08
C PRO A 21 12.49 -30.57 -19.87
N MET A 22 12.16 -30.34 -18.61
CA MET A 22 11.07 -29.46 -18.20
C MET A 22 11.22 -28.07 -18.82
N ALA A 23 10.12 -27.52 -19.35
CA ALA A 23 10.10 -26.17 -19.91
C ALA A 23 10.50 -25.15 -18.82
N ALA A 24 11.19 -24.07 -19.22
CA ALA A 24 11.65 -23.04 -18.28
C ALA A 24 10.51 -22.46 -17.43
N MET A 25 9.29 -22.42 -17.99
CA MET A 25 8.08 -21.97 -17.32
C MET A 25 7.63 -22.92 -16.18
N ASP A 26 7.68 -24.23 -16.41
CA ASP A 26 7.35 -25.24 -15.39
C ASP A 26 8.42 -25.32 -14.29
N ARG A 27 9.66 -24.94 -14.62
CA ARG A 27 10.77 -24.81 -13.65
C ARG A 27 10.50 -23.70 -12.62
N ALA A 28 9.78 -22.63 -12.99
CA ALA A 28 9.42 -21.54 -12.07
C ALA A 28 8.31 -21.93 -11.08
N ALA A 29 7.39 -22.84 -11.46
CA ALA A 29 6.33 -23.33 -10.58
C ALA A 29 6.84 -24.21 -9.43
N GLN A 30 8.04 -24.79 -9.54
CA GLN A 30 8.66 -25.53 -8.43
C GLN A 30 9.21 -24.61 -7.33
N PHE A 31 9.42 -23.33 -7.64
CA PHE A 31 9.94 -22.30 -6.75
C PHE A 31 8.94 -21.17 -6.50
N SER A 32 7.64 -21.41 -6.65
CA SER A 32 6.61 -20.50 -6.15
C SER A 32 6.28 -20.88 -4.70
N PRO A 33 6.96 -20.32 -3.68
CA PRO A 33 6.48 -20.46 -2.31
C PRO A 33 5.18 -19.65 -2.25
N PHE A 34 4.13 -20.24 -1.69
CA PHE A 34 2.80 -19.63 -1.44
C PHE A 34 1.77 -19.65 -2.58
N ALA A 35 1.52 -20.85 -3.12
CA ALA A 35 0.15 -21.21 -3.47
C ALA A 35 -0.42 -22.09 -2.34
N ALA A 36 -1.46 -21.59 -1.66
CA ALA A 36 -2.34 -22.28 -0.70
C ALA A 36 -1.91 -22.37 0.78
N LEU A 37 -2.18 -21.31 1.54
CA LEU A 37 -2.92 -21.48 2.78
C LEU A 37 -3.96 -20.35 2.93
N THR A 38 -5.18 -20.81 3.09
CA THR A 38 -6.41 -20.07 3.35
C THR A 38 -6.43 -19.48 4.75
N GLY A 39 -6.75 -18.19 4.85
CA GLY A 39 -7.27 -17.58 6.08
C GLY A 39 -6.26 -16.69 6.81
N TYR A 40 -6.59 -15.40 6.88
CA TYR A 40 -6.13 -14.46 7.91
C TYR A 40 -4.76 -13.77 7.76
N ASP A 41 -4.33 -13.40 6.56
CA ASP A 41 -3.28 -12.36 6.43
C ASP A 41 -3.36 -11.49 5.16
N ALA A 42 -4.56 -11.34 4.60
CA ALA A 42 -4.82 -10.43 3.47
C ALA A 42 -4.98 -8.94 3.91
N ALA A 43 -4.41 -8.55 5.05
CA ALA A 43 -4.47 -7.19 5.59
C ALA A 43 -3.13 -6.44 5.57
N ILE A 44 -2.06 -7.06 5.05
CA ILE A 44 -0.77 -6.38 4.84
C ILE A 44 -0.44 -6.45 3.36
N ARG A 45 -1.21 -5.70 2.58
CA ARG A 45 -1.03 -5.56 1.14
C ARG A 45 0.18 -4.68 0.90
N GLU A 46 1.33 -5.31 0.63
CA GLU A 46 2.22 -4.94 -0.48
C GLU A 46 2.26 -3.45 -0.84
N THR A 47 2.72 -2.58 0.07
CA THR A 47 3.07 -1.19 -0.25
C THR A 47 4.56 -1.12 -0.60
N ALA A 48 4.96 -1.82 -1.65
CA ALA A 48 6.28 -1.69 -2.23
C ALA A 48 6.15 -1.22 -3.69
N ARG A 49 6.65 0.00 -3.94
CA ARG A 49 7.15 0.52 -5.22
C ARG A 49 6.15 0.77 -6.36
N TRP A 50 5.83 2.04 -6.61
CA TRP A 50 6.56 2.86 -7.61
C TRP A 50 5.92 4.26 -7.79
N THR A 51 6.72 5.30 -7.47
CA THR A 51 6.95 6.59 -8.21
C THR A 51 5.73 7.30 -8.81
N GLU A 52 5.33 8.51 -8.41
CA GLU A 52 6.11 9.71 -8.04
C GLU A 52 5.75 10.26 -6.63
N GLU A 53 6.76 10.36 -5.75
CA GLU A 53 6.79 10.91 -4.37
C GLU A 53 5.44 11.16 -3.67
N ARG A 54 4.76 10.09 -3.27
CA ARG A 54 3.94 10.16 -2.05
C ARG A 54 4.92 10.44 -0.91
N MET A 55 4.65 11.45 -0.10
CA MET A 55 5.41 11.73 1.11
C MET A 55 5.41 10.45 1.96
N GLU A 56 6.56 9.79 2.08
CA GLU A 56 6.72 8.66 2.99
C GLU A 56 6.57 9.22 4.40
N LEU A 57 5.45 8.91 5.04
CA LEU A 57 5.27 9.21 6.44
C LEU A 57 6.18 8.27 7.24
N ASP A 58 7.06 8.84 8.06
CA ASP A 58 7.85 8.06 9.01
C ASP A 58 6.91 7.28 9.96
N GLU A 59 7.42 6.22 10.58
CA GLU A 59 6.66 5.40 11.53
C GLU A 59 6.01 6.24 12.66
N SER A 60 6.71 7.28 13.11
CA SER A 60 6.20 8.25 14.08
C SER A 60 5.00 9.05 13.54
N ALA A 61 5.04 9.47 12.28
CA ALA A 61 3.97 10.20 11.64
C ALA A 61 2.75 9.30 11.36
N ILE A 62 2.97 8.04 10.99
CA ILE A 62 1.91 7.03 10.84
C ILE A 62 1.22 6.79 12.20
N SER A 63 1.98 6.66 13.28
CA SER A 63 1.43 6.50 14.64
C SER A 63 0.60 7.72 15.03
N ALA A 64 1.14 8.93 14.83
CA ALA A 64 0.42 10.17 15.13
C ALA A 64 -0.88 10.31 14.31
N LEU A 65 -0.86 9.93 13.04
CA LEU A 65 -2.05 9.92 12.19
C LEU A 65 -3.10 8.91 12.69
N SER A 66 -2.63 7.73 13.09
CA SER A 66 -3.48 6.67 13.64
C SER A 66 -4.16 7.10 14.93
N GLU A 67 -3.44 7.77 15.83
CA GLU A 67 -4.00 8.36 17.05
C GLU A 67 -5.05 9.43 16.72
N ARG A 68 -4.78 10.30 15.75
CA ARG A 68 -5.76 11.33 15.32
C ARG A 68 -7.04 10.69 14.76
N LEU A 69 -6.91 9.65 13.93
CA LEU A 69 -8.07 8.90 13.43
C LEU A 69 -8.84 8.22 14.56
N HIS A 70 -8.15 7.69 15.57
CA HIS A 70 -8.79 7.10 16.74
C HIS A 70 -9.59 8.14 17.54
N VAL A 71 -9.04 9.32 17.77
CA VAL A 71 -9.76 10.42 18.45
C VAL A 71 -11.01 10.83 17.67
N ILE A 72 -10.93 10.91 16.34
CA ILE A 72 -12.11 11.16 15.49
C ILE A 72 -13.14 10.04 15.66
N ALA A 73 -12.71 8.78 15.70
CA ALA A 73 -13.60 7.63 15.88
C ALA A 73 -14.38 7.72 17.19
N VAL A 74 -13.67 8.01 18.29
CA VAL A 74 -14.24 8.13 19.64
C VAL A 74 -15.19 9.31 19.73
N ARG A 75 -14.84 10.44 19.12
CA ARG A 75 -15.64 11.68 19.14
C ARG A 75 -16.53 11.85 17.91
N LEU A 76 -16.79 10.78 17.15
CA LEU A 76 -17.57 10.87 15.92
C LEU A 76 -18.99 11.39 16.17
N ALA A 77 -19.56 11.10 17.36
CA ALA A 77 -20.87 11.58 17.79
C ALA A 77 -20.95 13.11 17.96
N GLU A 78 -19.81 13.77 18.20
CA GLU A 78 -19.72 15.24 18.32
C GLU A 78 -19.66 15.93 16.95
N HIS A 79 -19.60 15.16 15.85
CA HIS A 79 -19.48 15.68 14.50
C HIS A 79 -18.32 16.68 14.38
N PRO A 80 -17.07 16.21 14.59
CA PRO A 80 -15.92 17.10 14.62
C PRO A 80 -15.65 17.69 13.24
N SER A 81 -15.37 18.99 13.20
CA SER A 81 -14.87 19.67 12.02
C SER A 81 -13.37 19.45 11.92
N ILE A 82 -12.93 18.82 10.84
CA ILE A 82 -11.53 18.52 10.56
C ILE A 82 -11.14 18.93 9.15
N THR A 83 -9.86 19.14 8.95
CA THR A 83 -9.22 19.41 7.68
C THR A 83 -8.29 18.25 7.36
N ILE A 84 -8.59 17.51 6.31
CA ILE A 84 -7.83 16.34 5.87
C ILE A 84 -7.07 16.70 4.61
N THR A 85 -5.76 16.50 4.61
CA THR A 85 -4.93 16.55 3.41
C THR A 85 -4.63 15.13 2.95
N TYR A 86 -5.03 14.79 1.72
CA TYR A 86 -4.87 13.45 1.16
C TYR A 86 -4.34 13.48 -0.26
N PHE A 87 -3.70 12.39 -0.68
CA PHE A 87 -3.19 12.19 -2.02
C PHE A 87 -4.29 11.67 -2.95
N GLN A 88 -4.63 12.44 -3.98
CA GLN A 88 -5.55 12.01 -5.03
C GLN A 88 -4.74 11.55 -6.26
N PRO A 89 -4.76 10.25 -6.61
CA PRO A 89 -4.06 9.76 -7.79
C PRO A 89 -4.73 10.32 -9.07
N ASP A 90 -3.93 10.95 -9.93
CA ASP A 90 -4.41 11.45 -11.23
C ASP A 90 -4.24 10.35 -12.28
N ARG A 91 -5.34 9.93 -12.91
CA ARG A 91 -5.32 8.86 -13.94
C ARG A 91 -4.57 9.26 -15.21
N SER A 92 -4.30 10.55 -15.40
CA SER A 92 -3.70 11.06 -16.64
C SER A 92 -2.19 11.32 -16.53
N LYS A 93 -1.58 11.21 -15.34
CA LYS A 93 -0.14 11.45 -15.11
C LYS A 93 0.45 10.33 -14.25
N CYS A 94 1.76 10.14 -14.31
CA CYS A 94 2.50 9.21 -13.44
C CYS A 94 2.60 9.70 -11.97
N GLY A 95 1.57 10.38 -11.46
CA GLY A 95 1.57 11.04 -10.15
C GLY A 95 0.16 11.39 -9.67
N GLY A 96 0.07 12.19 -8.62
CA GLY A 96 -1.20 12.66 -8.07
C GLY A 96 -1.10 14.06 -7.52
N THR A 97 -2.22 14.57 -7.01
CA THR A 97 -2.30 15.90 -6.40
C THR A 97 -2.68 15.78 -4.94
N TYR A 98 -2.06 16.58 -4.09
CA TYR A 98 -2.47 16.73 -2.70
C TYR A 98 -3.69 17.63 -2.63
N VAL A 99 -4.79 17.09 -2.12
CA VAL A 99 -6.06 17.79 -1.96
C VAL A 99 -6.34 17.95 -0.48
N THR A 100 -6.72 19.16 -0.10
CA THR A 100 -7.15 19.48 1.27
C THR A 100 -8.66 19.62 1.28
N ALA A 101 -9.32 18.81 2.10
CA ALA A 101 -10.77 18.85 2.30
C ALA A 101 -11.06 19.21 3.76
N ALA A 102 -11.71 20.34 3.97
CA ALA A 102 -12.21 20.75 5.28
C ALA A 102 -13.70 20.41 5.37
N GLY A 103 -14.09 19.72 6.44
CA GLY A 103 -15.48 19.32 6.62
C GLY A 103 -15.74 18.62 7.95
N VAL A 104 -17.02 18.39 8.20
CA VAL A 104 -17.47 17.67 9.39
C VAL A 104 -17.47 16.18 9.09
N VAL A 105 -16.92 15.37 10.00
CA VAL A 105 -16.94 13.91 9.81
C VAL A 105 -18.35 13.38 10.05
N LYS A 106 -18.92 12.78 9.00
CA LYS A 106 -20.24 12.16 9.05
C LYS A 106 -20.15 10.69 9.44
N LYS A 107 -19.19 9.97 8.88
CA LYS A 107 -19.02 8.53 9.11
C LYS A 107 -17.57 8.11 8.93
N MET A 108 -17.14 7.15 9.73
CA MET A 108 -15.87 6.45 9.52
C MET A 108 -16.16 4.96 9.30
N ASP A 109 -15.61 4.40 8.23
CA ASP A 109 -15.69 2.97 7.92
C ASP A 109 -14.31 2.35 8.15
N GLU A 110 -14.15 1.66 9.27
CA GLU A 110 -12.88 1.01 9.64
C GLU A 110 -12.56 -0.18 8.73
N TYR A 111 -13.58 -0.88 8.22
CA TYR A 111 -13.39 -2.04 7.36
C TYR A 111 -12.91 -1.63 5.96
N ARG A 112 -13.54 -0.60 5.39
CA ARG A 112 -13.13 -0.04 4.10
C ARG A 112 -11.98 0.96 4.22
N ARG A 113 -11.65 1.37 5.45
CA ARG A 113 -10.67 2.41 5.77
C ARG A 113 -10.97 3.73 5.06
N ILE A 114 -12.23 4.18 5.11
CA ILE A 114 -12.70 5.40 4.44
C ILE A 114 -13.37 6.34 5.45
N VAL A 115 -12.95 7.61 5.44
CA VAL A 115 -13.60 8.70 6.16
C VAL A 115 -14.58 9.40 5.22
N THR A 116 -15.84 9.51 5.61
CA THR A 116 -16.87 10.23 4.84
C THR A 116 -17.22 11.52 5.56
N LEU A 117 -17.04 12.64 4.85
CA LEU A 117 -17.42 13.96 5.31
C LEU A 117 -18.92 14.23 5.03
N THR A 118 -19.48 15.26 5.66
CA THR A 118 -20.90 15.64 5.51
C THR A 118 -21.28 16.09 4.10
N ASP A 119 -20.31 16.59 3.33
CA ASP A 119 -20.44 16.96 1.91
C ASP A 119 -20.55 15.74 0.97
N GLY A 120 -20.34 14.53 1.49
CA GLY A 120 -20.34 13.28 0.72
C GLY A 120 -18.96 12.87 0.20
N THR A 121 -17.90 13.64 0.49
CA THR A 121 -16.52 13.30 0.10
C THR A 121 -16.04 12.10 0.91
N GLY A 122 -15.68 11.01 0.22
CA GLY A 122 -15.09 9.81 0.80
C GLY A 122 -13.58 9.80 0.61
N ILE A 123 -12.83 9.88 1.70
CA ILE A 123 -11.37 9.98 1.71
C ILE A 123 -10.79 8.66 2.25
N PRO A 124 -9.98 7.93 1.45
CA PRO A 124 -9.28 6.73 1.92
C PRO A 124 -8.25 7.10 2.99
N MET A 125 -8.27 6.41 4.13
CA MET A 125 -7.32 6.62 5.23
C MET A 125 -5.87 6.39 4.81
N ASP A 126 -5.65 5.47 3.87
CA ASP A 126 -4.32 5.13 3.36
C ASP A 126 -3.72 6.27 2.50
N ASP A 127 -4.56 7.17 2.01
CA ASP A 127 -4.15 8.34 1.23
C ASP A 127 -4.00 9.61 2.07
N ILE A 128 -4.35 9.57 3.36
CA ILE A 128 -4.26 10.73 4.26
C ILE A 128 -2.81 10.96 4.68
N ILE A 129 -2.42 12.23 4.68
CA ILE A 129 -1.06 12.68 5.05
C ILE A 129 -1.09 13.49 6.33
N SER A 130 -2.09 14.37 6.46
CA SER A 130 -2.30 15.17 7.66
C SER A 130 -3.78 15.32 7.95
N ILE A 131 -4.10 15.36 9.24
CA ILE A 131 -5.42 15.67 9.75
C ILE A 131 -5.25 16.77 10.78
N GLU A 132 -5.92 17.88 10.55
CA GLU A 132 -5.96 19.02 11.45
C GLU A 132 -7.41 19.25 11.89
N GLY A 133 -7.61 19.89 13.03
CA GLY A 133 -8.95 20.14 13.55
C GLY A 133 -8.93 20.56 15.00
N ALA A 134 -9.95 21.34 15.39
CA ALA A 134 -10.09 21.86 16.75
C ALA A 134 -10.20 20.75 17.81
N ILE A 135 -10.57 19.52 17.42
CA ILE A 135 -10.60 18.38 18.33
C ILE A 135 -9.23 17.89 18.78
N PHE A 136 -8.16 18.26 18.06
CA PHE A 136 -6.78 17.92 18.40
C PHE A 136 -6.06 19.06 19.10
N GLU A 137 -6.58 20.28 19.00
CA GLU A 137 -6.11 21.42 19.78
C GLU A 137 -6.60 21.24 21.23
N MET A 138 -5.80 20.57 22.06
CA MET A 138 -5.94 20.74 23.50
C MET A 138 -5.68 22.21 23.83
N PRO A 139 -6.46 22.84 24.73
CA PRO A 139 -6.08 24.14 25.25
C PRO A 139 -4.68 23.97 25.85
N ALA A 140 -3.71 24.75 25.36
CA ALA A 140 -2.46 24.94 26.07
C ALA A 140 -2.84 25.50 27.45
N ASP A 141 -2.80 24.66 28.48
CA ASP A 141 -2.97 25.14 29.85
C ASP A 141 -1.84 26.15 30.14
N PRO A 142 -2.15 27.34 30.70
CA PRO A 142 -1.21 28.42 30.94
C PRO A 142 -0.22 28.15 32.09
#